data_AF-A0A939AGS8-F1
#
_entry.id   AF-A0A939AGS8-F1
#
_cell.length_a   1.000
_cell.length_b   1.000
_cell.length_c   1.000
_cell.angle_alpha   90.00
_cell.angle_beta   90.00
_cell.angle_gamma   90.00
#
_symmetry.space_group_name_H-M   'P 1'
#
loop_
_entity.id
_entity.type
_entity.pdbx_description
1 polymer ?
#
loop_
_entity_poly.entity_id
_entity_poly.type
_entity_poly.pdbx_seq_one_letter_code
_entity_poly.pdbx_strand_id
1 'polypeptide(L)'
;MAAMVATLNVPAIARAEIVPAGCCPVPAAAAAVQILMFLDGVRDVEVDERAGVLTIDHDATRVSARDLAEELTAVGLDAVVVAPVAA
;
A
#
# COMPACT_ATOMS: atom_id res chain seq x y z
N MET A 1 17.91 10.08 7.43
CA MET A 1 16.73 9.25 7.09
C MET A 1 15.52 10.12 7.30
N ALA A 2 14.87 10.54 6.21
CA ALA A 2 13.61 11.29 6.28
C ALA A 2 12.48 10.25 6.22
N ALA A 3 12.04 9.80 7.39
CA ALA A 3 10.85 8.99 7.48
C ALA A 3 9.66 9.85 7.03
N MET A 4 8.80 9.31 6.18
CA MET A 4 7.56 9.94 5.77
C MET A 4 6.44 8.92 5.86
N VAL A 5 5.25 9.42 6.17
CA VAL A 5 4.05 8.61 6.18
C VAL A 5 3.25 8.91 4.92
N ALA A 6 3.01 7.89 4.10
CA ALA A 6 2.12 7.97 2.94
C ALA A 6 0.77 7.36 3.29
N THR A 7 -0.31 8.04 2.92
CA THR A 7 -1.67 7.48 3.00
C THR A 7 -2.16 7.15 1.60
N LEU A 8 -2.50 5.88 1.35
CA LEU A 8 -3.07 5.40 0.08
C LEU A 8 -4.50 4.93 0.28
N ASN A 9 -5.40 5.32 -0.61
CA ASN A 9 -6.75 4.76 -0.70
C ASN A 9 -6.74 3.62 -1.72
N VAL A 10 -7.17 2.44 -1.28
CA VAL A 10 -7.30 1.22 -2.07
C VAL A 10 -8.73 0.68 -1.90
N PRO A 11 -9.68 1.09 -2.75
CA PRO A 11 -11.10 0.76 -2.59
C PRO A 11 -11.39 -0.74 -2.57
N ALA A 12 -10.55 -1.55 -3.23
CA ALA A 12 -10.64 -3.01 -3.24
C ALA A 12 -10.53 -3.61 -1.82
N ILE A 13 -9.80 -2.95 -0.91
CA ILE A 13 -9.68 -3.38 0.49
C ILE A 13 -11.01 -3.20 1.23
N ALA A 14 -11.64 -2.01 1.12
CA ALA A 14 -12.94 -1.74 1.76
C ALA A 14 -14.06 -2.67 1.27
N ARG A 15 -13.92 -3.16 0.04
CA ARG A 15 -14.85 -4.12 -0.60
C ARG A 15 -14.54 -5.57 -0.25
N ALA A 16 -13.50 -5.85 0.53
CA ALA A 16 -12.99 -7.19 0.81
C ALA A 16 -12.74 -8.00 -0.48
N GLU A 17 -12.24 -7.34 -1.52
CA GLU A 17 -11.95 -8.00 -2.79
C GLU A 17 -10.82 -9.01 -2.62
N ILE A 18 -10.90 -10.06 -3.42
CA ILE A 18 -9.95 -11.15 -3.43
C ILE A 18 -9.11 -11.01 -4.70
N VAL A 19 -7.80 -10.83 -4.53
CA VAL A 19 -6.86 -10.67 -5.62
C VAL A 19 -6.30 -12.04 -6.00
N PRO A 20 -6.24 -12.37 -7.30
CA PRO A 20 -5.58 -13.58 -7.76
C PRO A 20 -4.06 -13.45 -7.59
N ALA A 21 -3.51 -13.98 -6.47
CA ALA A 21 -2.08 -14.03 -6.21
C ALA A 21 -1.51 -15.42 -6.52
N GLY A 22 -1.25 -15.69 -7.79
CA GLY A 22 -0.65 -16.96 -8.24
C GLY A 22 -1.54 -18.17 -7.97
N CYS A 23 -1.11 -19.08 -7.08
CA CYS A 23 -1.81 -20.33 -6.82
C CYS A 23 -3.00 -20.19 -5.85
N CYS A 24 -3.02 -19.16 -5.00
CA CYS A 24 -4.05 -18.97 -3.99
C CYS A 24 -4.65 -17.56 -4.08
N PRO A 25 -5.98 -17.43 -4.15
CA PRO A 25 -6.61 -16.14 -3.98
C PRO A 25 -6.33 -15.60 -2.57
N VAL A 26 -5.98 -14.32 -2.45
CA VAL A 26 -5.72 -13.67 -1.16
C VAL A 26 -6.53 -12.38 -1.03
N PRO A 27 -6.87 -11.93 0.18
CA PRO A 27 -7.50 -10.63 0.39
C PRO A 27 -6.64 -9.49 -0.15
N ALA A 28 -7.27 -8.48 -0.76
CA ALA A 28 -6.60 -7.27 -1.25
C ALA A 28 -5.73 -6.61 -0.18
N ALA A 29 -6.19 -6.58 1.07
CA ALA A 29 -5.43 -6.09 2.22
C ALA A 29 -4.10 -6.84 2.40
N ALA A 30 -4.17 -8.17 2.43
CA ALA A 30 -2.98 -9.01 2.62
C ALA A 30 -2.03 -8.92 1.43
N ALA A 31 -2.55 -8.90 0.20
CA ALA A 31 -1.75 -8.70 -1.01
C ALA A 31 -0.99 -7.36 -0.96
N ALA A 32 -1.70 -6.27 -0.65
CA ALA A 32 -1.11 -4.94 -0.60
C ALA A 32 0.02 -4.86 0.43
N VAL A 33 -0.20 -5.36 1.65
CA VAL A 33 0.82 -5.38 2.71
C VAL A 33 2.03 -6.19 2.28
N GLN A 34 1.83 -7.38 1.71
CA GLN A 34 2.95 -8.22 1.27
C GLN A 34 3.81 -7.50 0.24
N ILE A 35 3.19 -6.94 -0.81
CA ILE A 35 3.90 -6.24 -1.89
C ILE A 35 4.69 -5.05 -1.33
N LEU A 36 4.04 -4.21 -0.53
CA LEU A 36 4.67 -3.01 0.03
C LEU A 36 5.81 -3.34 0.99
N MET A 37 5.67 -4.38 1.83
CA MET A 37 6.72 -4.81 2.73
C MET A 37 7.96 -5.39 2.03
N PHE A 38 7.84 -5.80 0.77
CA PHE A 38 8.99 -6.23 -0.05
C PHE A 38 9.73 -5.06 -0.72
N LEU A 39 9.19 -3.84 -0.70
CA LEU A 39 9.83 -2.68 -1.31
C LEU A 39 10.95 -2.12 -0.42
N ASP A 40 12.12 -1.89 -1.03
CA ASP A 40 13.25 -1.29 -0.33
C ASP A 40 12.93 0.16 0.05
N GLY A 41 12.95 0.44 1.35
CA GLY A 41 12.61 1.75 1.91
C GLY A 41 11.27 1.79 2.64
N VAL A 42 10.41 0.78 2.51
CA VAL A 42 9.21 0.64 3.36
C VAL A 42 9.63 0.07 4.71
N ARG A 43 9.10 0.66 5.79
CA ARG A 43 9.40 0.30 7.18
C ARG A 43 8.22 -0.36 7.86
N ASP A 44 7.04 0.18 7.66
CA ASP A 44 5.81 -0.30 8.27
C ASP A 44 4.60 -0.01 7.39
N VAL A 45 3.58 -0.85 7.48
CA VAL A 45 2.33 -0.74 6.72
C VAL A 45 1.16 -1.08 7.63
N GLU A 46 0.32 -0.09 7.90
CA GLU A 46 -0.94 -0.26 8.62
C GLU A 46 -2.12 -0.26 7.65
N VAL A 47 -3.09 -1.14 7.89
CA VAL A 47 -4.28 -1.30 7.05
C VAL A 47 -5.53 -0.95 7.83
N ASP A 48 -6.31 0.01 7.33
CA ASP A 48 -7.70 0.21 7.72
C ASP A 48 -8.61 -0.48 6.69
N GLU A 49 -9.00 -1.72 7.00
CA GLU A 49 -9.87 -2.52 6.14
C GLU A 49 -11.27 -1.93 5.99
N ARG A 50 -11.74 -1.13 6.95
CA ARG A 50 -13.09 -0.54 6.90
C ARG A 50 -13.12 0.67 5.97
N ALA A 51 -12.08 1.49 6.04
CA ALA A 51 -11.93 2.66 5.17
C ALA A 51 -11.33 2.32 3.80
N GLY A 52 -10.66 1.18 3.67
CA GLY A 52 -9.89 0.85 2.47
C GLY A 52 -8.63 1.71 2.34
N VAL A 53 -8.02 2.05 3.47
CA VAL A 53 -6.88 2.97 3.53
C VAL A 53 -5.65 2.24 4.04
N LEU A 54 -4.50 2.53 3.42
CA LEU A 54 -3.18 2.07 3.84
C LEU A 54 -2.37 3.26 4.34
N THR A 55 -1.74 3.09 5.49
CA THR A 55 -0.80 4.06 6.06
C THR A 55 0.58 3.42 6.03
N ILE A 56 1.52 4.03 5.30
CA ILE A 56 2.85 3.45 5.05
C ILE A 56 3.94 4.38 5.61
N ASP A 57 4.73 3.89 6.56
CA ASP A 57 6.00 4.51 6.93
C ASP A 57 7.07 4.07 5.93
N HIS A 58 7.67 5.04 5.25
CA HIS A 58 8.71 4.80 4.25
C HIS A 58 9.82 5.86 4.30
N ASP A 59 11.00 5.50 3.79
CA ASP A 59 12.09 6.43 3.55
C ASP A 59 11.88 7.14 2.21
N ALA A 60 11.47 8.41 2.26
CA ALA A 60 11.19 9.24 1.09
C ALA A 60 12.42 9.49 0.20
N THR A 61 13.62 9.14 0.66
CA THR A 61 14.85 9.21 -0.17
C THR A 61 15.04 7.98 -1.04
N ARG A 62 14.29 6.89 -0.78
CA ARG A 62 14.39 5.61 -1.50
C ARG A 62 13.17 5.30 -2.36
N VAL A 63 11.98 5.54 -1.80
CA VAL A 63 10.69 5.28 -2.46
C VAL A 63 9.78 6.46 -2.19
N SER A 64 8.95 6.88 -3.14
CA SER A 64 7.97 7.94 -2.92
C SER A 64 6.58 7.36 -2.71
N ALA A 65 5.68 8.13 -2.09
CA ALA A 65 4.26 7.77 -1.96
C ALA A 65 3.61 7.40 -3.30
N ARG A 66 4.07 8.01 -4.40
CA ARG A 66 3.59 7.72 -5.75
C ARG A 66 4.08 6.37 -6.24
N ASP A 67 5.35 6.04 -6.03
CA ASP A 67 5.91 4.73 -6.39
C ASP A 67 5.16 3.61 -5.66
N LEU A 68 4.86 3.80 -4.36
CA LEU A 68 4.06 2.85 -3.59
C LEU A 68 2.67 2.60 -4.20
N ALA A 69 2.02 3.66 -4.69
CA ALA A 69 0.71 3.54 -5.35
C ALA A 69 0.82 2.89 -6.74
N GLU A 70 1.87 3.18 -7.50
CA GLU A 70 2.14 2.57 -8.80
C GLU A 70 2.40 1.06 -8.67
N GLU A 71 3.14 0.62 -7.65
CA GLU A 71 3.40 -0.80 -7.38
C GLU A 71 2.11 -1.58 -7.07
N LEU A 72 1.20 -0.99 -6.27
CA LEU A 72 -0.12 -1.59 -6.02
C LEU A 72 -0.98 -1.62 -7.29
N THR A 73 -0.96 -0.55 -8.07
CA THR A 73 -1.72 -0.47 -9.32
C THR A 73 -1.21 -1.51 -10.34
N ALA A 74 0.10 -1.77 -10.36
CA ALA A 74 0.72 -2.76 -11.24
C ALA A 74 0.22 -4.20 -10.98
N VAL A 75 -0.24 -4.50 -9.77
CA VAL A 75 -0.83 -5.81 -9.42
C VAL A 75 -2.36 -5.85 -9.54
N GLY A 76 -2.96 -4.78 -10.07
CA GLY A 76 -4.41 -4.65 -10.25
C GLY A 76 -5.15 -4.12 -9.01
N LEU A 77 -4.44 -3.52 -8.05
CA LEU A 77 -5.03 -2.80 -6.93
C LEU A 77 -5.00 -1.30 -7.20
N ASP A 78 -6.13 -0.73 -7.63
CA ASP A 78 -6.24 0.72 -7.82
C ASP A 78 -5.91 1.45 -6.50
N ALA A 79 -4.74 2.09 -6.45
CA ALA A 79 -4.24 2.80 -5.29
C ALA A 79 -4.05 4.28 -5.61
N VAL A 80 -4.59 5.15 -4.76
CA VAL A 80 -4.49 6.61 -4.94
C VAL A 80 -3.90 7.25 -3.69
N VAL A 81 -2.89 8.09 -3.86
CA VAL A 81 -2.30 8.86 -2.76
C VAL A 81 -3.30 9.90 -2.26
N VAL A 82 -3.65 9.82 -0.97
CA VAL A 82 -4.61 10.73 -0.33
C VAL A 82 -3.88 11.87 0.38
N ALA A 83 -2.78 11.57 1.07
CA ALA A 83 -1.94 12.57 1.73
C ALA A 83 -0.54 12.02 2.02
N PRO A 84 0.52 12.74 1.65
CA PRO A 84 1.83 12.56 2.26
C PRO A 84 1.91 13.40 3.55
N VAL A 85 2.12 12.76 4.69
CA VAL A 85 2.42 13.43 5.96
C VAL A 85 3.92 13.29 6.19
N ALA A 86 4.63 14.43 6.23
CA ALA A 86 6.03 14.42 6.69
C ALA A 86 6.04 14.05 8.18
N ALA A 87 6.71 12.94 8.51
CA ALA A 87 6.86 12.48 9.89
C ALA A 87 7.92 13.30 10.64
#